data_AF-A0A1T0CAA1-F1
#
_entry.id   AF-A0A1T0CAA1-F1
#
_cell.length_a   1.000
_cell.length_b   1.000
_cell.length_c   1.000
_cell.angle_alpha   90.00
_cell.angle_beta   90.00
_cell.angle_gamma   90.00
#
_symmetry.space_group_name_H-M   'P 1'
#
loop_
_entity.id
_entity.type
_entity.pdbx_description
1 polymer ?
#
loop_
_entity_poly.entity_id
_entity_poly.type
_entity_poly.pdbx_seq_one_letter_code
_entity_poly.pdbx_strand_id
1 'polypeptide(L)'
;MEFFGNKPFTQQPERVISQADQLLDYKSWSEEDRKMFSQLRMREEQALLAQDYALETARAEGLEQGIEQGLERGKIFTFLDLVRQHVLTSEFASEQLGMTVAEFEALL
;
A
#
# COMPACT_ATOMS: atom_id res chain seq x y z
N MET A 1 54.47 6.29 14.18
CA MET A 1 53.76 6.70 15.41
C MET A 1 52.45 5.94 15.44
N GLU A 2 52.30 5.07 16.43
CA GLU A 2 51.24 4.08 16.53
C GLU A 2 49.92 4.69 17.02
N PHE A 3 48.93 4.52 16.14
CA PHE A 3 47.52 4.24 16.37
C PHE A 3 46.99 4.35 17.80
N PHE A 4 45.96 5.19 17.98
CA PHE A 4 45.06 5.28 19.12
C PHE A 4 45.03 4.03 20.01
N GLY A 5 45.88 4.03 21.06
CA GLY A 5 45.84 3.03 22.09
C GLY A 5 44.52 3.14 22.85
N ASN A 6 43.73 2.07 22.82
CA ASN A 6 42.48 1.94 23.56
C ASN A 6 42.72 2.34 25.03
N LYS A 7 42.28 3.54 25.41
CA LYS A 7 42.21 3.92 26.81
C LYS A 7 41.13 3.02 27.45
N PRO A 8 41.42 2.35 28.58
CA PRO A 8 40.37 1.62 29.29
C PRO A 8 39.25 2.60 29.66
N PHE A 9 38.00 2.15 29.55
CA PHE A 9 36.84 2.96 29.90
C PHE A 9 37.01 3.53 31.32
N THR A 10 37.05 4.85 31.45
CA THR A 10 37.21 5.54 32.75
C THR A 10 35.94 5.50 33.59
N GLN A 11 34.81 5.10 33.00
CA GLN A 11 33.54 4.88 33.68
C GLN A 11 33.21 3.39 33.66
N GLN A 12 32.78 2.84 34.79
CA GLN A 12 32.36 1.45 34.95
C GLN A 12 31.17 1.18 34.01
N PRO A 13 31.37 0.53 32.85
CA PRO A 13 30.31 0.35 31.87
C PRO A 13 29.21 -0.54 32.45
N GLU A 14 29.53 -1.46 33.38
CA GLU A 14 28.54 -2.30 34.03
C GLU A 14 27.51 -1.47 34.81
N ARG A 15 27.93 -0.33 35.38
CA ARG A 15 27.06 0.55 36.17
C ARG A 15 26.09 1.34 35.28
N VAL A 16 26.57 1.81 34.13
CA VAL A 16 25.74 2.52 33.14
C VAL A 16 24.77 1.55 32.45
N ILE A 17 25.24 0.34 32.12
CA ILE A 17 24.42 -0.72 31.54
C ILE A 17 23.35 -1.18 32.54
N SER A 18 23.71 -1.35 33.81
CA SER A 18 22.75 -1.72 34.86
C SER A 18 21.70 -0.62 35.13
N GLN A 19 22.08 0.65 35.05
CA GLN A 19 21.13 1.78 35.15
C GLN A 19 20.21 1.85 33.92
N ALA A 20 20.73 1.56 32.73
CA ALA A 20 19.94 1.48 31.51
C ALA A 20 18.94 0.30 31.57
N ASP A 21 19.35 -0.86 32.07
CA ASP A 21 18.45 -2.02 32.27
C ASP A 21 17.33 -1.72 33.28
N GLN A 22 17.60 -0.95 34.34
CA GLN A 22 16.58 -0.54 35.30
C GLN A 22 15.54 0.42 34.71
N LEU A 23 15.93 1.27 33.76
CA LEU A 23 15.02 2.14 33.02
C LEU A 23 14.10 1.35 32.06
N LEU A 24 14.55 0.18 31.61
CA LEU A 24 13.76 -0.74 30.78
C LEU A 24 12.85 -1.66 31.60
N ASP A 25 12.97 -1.67 32.93
CA ASP A 25 12.10 -2.47 33.78
C ASP A 25 10.70 -1.83 33.90
N TYR A 26 9.74 -2.40 33.19
CA TYR A 26 8.34 -1.98 33.23
C TYR A 26 7.75 -1.89 34.66
N LYS A 27 8.28 -2.67 35.62
CA LYS A 27 7.84 -2.65 37.02
C LYS A 27 8.34 -1.42 37.79
N SER A 28 9.38 -0.73 37.31
CA SER A 28 9.92 0.49 37.92
C SER A 28 9.27 1.78 37.40
N TRP A 29 8.46 1.68 36.33
CA TRP A 29 7.80 2.84 35.70
C TRP A 29 6.70 3.46 36.56
N SER A 30 6.55 4.78 36.44
CA SER A 30 5.45 5.53 37.06
C SER A 30 4.10 5.15 36.44
N GLU A 31 3.00 5.47 37.12
CA GLU A 31 1.66 5.23 36.59
C GLU A 31 1.40 6.06 35.33
N GLU A 32 1.91 7.28 35.29
CA GLU A 32 1.88 8.16 34.11
C GLU A 32 2.64 7.54 32.92
N ASP A 33 3.84 7.00 33.13
CA ASP A 33 4.65 6.38 32.07
C ASP A 33 3.95 5.14 31.48
N ARG A 34 3.37 4.29 32.34
CA ARG A 34 2.61 3.10 31.90
C ARG A 34 1.35 3.49 31.13
N LYS A 35 0.63 4.53 31.58
CA LYS A 35 -0.57 5.03 30.89
C LYS A 35 -0.21 5.63 29.52
N MET A 36 0.83 6.44 29.46
CA MET A 36 1.31 7.01 28.21
C MET A 36 1.76 5.93 27.23
N PHE A 37 2.53 4.93 27.70
CA PHE A 37 2.98 3.82 26.86
C PHE A 37 1.80 2.98 26.34
N SER A 38 0.84 2.63 27.20
CA SER A 38 -0.35 1.89 26.78
C SER A 38 -1.21 2.67 25.78
N GLN A 39 -1.39 3.98 25.97
CA GLN A 39 -2.08 4.85 25.00
C GLN A 39 -1.33 4.92 23.66
N LEU A 40 0.00 5.04 23.69
CA LEU A 40 0.82 5.05 22.49
C LEU A 40 0.67 3.73 21.72
N ARG A 41 0.73 2.58 22.41
CA ARG A 41 0.54 1.25 21.82
C ARG A 41 -0.85 1.07 21.21
N MET A 42 -1.89 1.51 21.92
CA MET A 42 -3.26 1.50 21.40
C MET A 42 -3.38 2.34 20.13
N ARG A 43 -2.77 3.53 20.10
CA ARG A 43 -2.79 4.40 18.91
C ARG A 43 -2.00 3.77 17.74
N GLU A 44 -0.85 3.17 18.03
CA GLU A 44 -0.04 2.46 17.04
C GLU A 44 -0.82 1.30 16.42
N GLU A 45 -1.48 0.50 17.26
CA GLU A 45 -2.33 -0.61 16.82
C GLU A 45 -3.52 -0.12 15.99
N GLN A 46 -4.20 0.95 16.42
CA GLN A 46 -5.27 1.57 15.63
C GLN A 46 -4.78 2.10 14.28
N ALA A 47 -3.61 2.73 14.24
CA ALA A 47 -3.02 3.23 13.01
C ALA A 47 -2.67 2.09 12.05
N LEU A 48 -2.16 0.98 12.57
CA LEU A 48 -1.88 -0.22 11.79
C LEU A 48 -3.16 -0.83 11.23
N LEU A 49 -4.21 -0.99 12.05
CA LEU A 49 -5.50 -1.49 11.60
C LEU A 49 -6.15 -0.59 10.53
N ALA A 50 -6.08 0.74 10.71
CA ALA A 50 -6.58 1.68 9.73
C ALA A 50 -5.80 1.60 8.40
N GLN A 51 -4.48 1.41 8.48
CA GLN A 51 -3.64 1.20 7.29
C GLN A 51 -4.02 -0.10 6.56
N ASP A 52 -4.17 -1.21 7.28
CA ASP A 52 -4.57 -2.49 6.69
C ASP A 52 -5.94 -2.40 6.04
N TYR A 53 -6.90 -1.77 6.70
CA TYR A 53 -8.24 -1.54 6.14
C TYR A 53 -8.19 -0.69 4.87
N ALA A 54 -7.42 0.40 4.86
CA ALA A 54 -7.28 1.25 3.70
C ALA A 54 -6.62 0.51 2.52
N LEU A 55 -5.60 -0.32 2.81
CA LEU A 55 -4.92 -1.13 1.80
C LEU A 55 -5.85 -2.18 1.18
N GLU A 56 -6.60 -2.91 2.01
CA GLU A 56 -7.55 -3.91 1.54
C GLU A 56 -8.68 -3.27 0.72
N THR A 57 -9.19 -2.12 1.16
CA THR A 57 -10.20 -1.35 0.40
C THR A 57 -9.65 -0.92 -0.96
N ALA A 58 -8.46 -0.32 -1.00
CA ALA A 58 -7.85 0.13 -2.25
C ALA A 58 -7.55 -1.03 -3.22
N ARG A 59 -7.18 -2.20 -2.70
CA ARG A 59 -7.01 -3.41 -3.52
C ARG A 59 -8.32 -3.90 -4.11
N ALA A 60 -9.38 -3.95 -3.31
CA ALA A 60 -10.70 -4.39 -3.77
C ALA A 60 -11.24 -3.45 -4.86
N GLU A 61 -11.23 -2.15 -4.61
CA GLU A 61 -11.66 -1.13 -5.56
C GLU A 61 -10.82 -1.15 -6.85
N GLY A 62 -9.48 -1.24 -6.71
CA GLY A 62 -8.58 -1.30 -7.86
C GLY A 62 -8.78 -2.56 -8.71
N LEU A 63 -9.09 -3.70 -8.08
CA LEU A 63 -9.40 -4.93 -8.81
C LEU A 63 -10.74 -4.83 -9.54
N GLU A 64 -11.77 -4.33 -8.88
CA GLU A 64 -13.09 -4.14 -9.49
C GLU A 64 -13.02 -3.22 -10.70
N GLN A 65 -12.41 -2.04 -10.55
CA GLN A 65 -12.19 -1.11 -11.65
C GLN A 65 -11.35 -1.71 -12.77
N GLY A 66 -10.31 -2.47 -12.42
CA GLY A 66 -9.45 -3.14 -13.39
C GLY A 66 -10.20 -4.19 -14.20
N ILE A 67 -11.10 -4.95 -13.57
CA ILE A 67 -11.94 -5.96 -14.24
C ILE A 67 -12.96 -5.27 -15.15
N GLU A 68 -13.64 -4.23 -14.66
CA GLU A 68 -14.64 -3.48 -15.44
C GLU A 68 -14.00 -2.86 -16.68
N GLN A 69 -12.91 -2.10 -16.52
CA GLN A 69 -12.18 -1.52 -17.64
C GLN A 69 -11.61 -2.58 -18.58
N GLY A 70 -11.14 -3.71 -18.04
CA GLY A 70 -10.64 -4.84 -18.81
C GLY A 70 -11.74 -5.46 -19.69
N LEU A 71 -12.95 -5.62 -19.13
CA LEU A 71 -14.10 -6.17 -19.85
C LEU A 71 -14.60 -5.20 -20.93
N GLU A 72 -14.72 -3.91 -20.62
CA GLU A 72 -15.09 -2.89 -21.61
C GLU A 72 -14.10 -2.83 -22.77
N ARG A 73 -12.79 -2.79 -22.47
CA ARG A 73 -11.74 -2.82 -23.49
C ARG A 73 -11.78 -4.12 -24.30
N GLY A 74 -11.97 -5.27 -23.64
CA GLY A 74 -12.09 -6.56 -24.31
C GLY A 74 -13.28 -6.62 -25.27
N LYS A 75 -14.41 -6.03 -24.89
CA LYS A 75 -15.59 -5.90 -25.76
C LYS A 75 -15.24 -5.06 -27.00
N ILE A 76 -14.63 -3.89 -26.82
CA ILE A 76 -14.19 -3.03 -27.94
C ILE A 76 -13.26 -3.80 -28.90
N PHE A 77 -12.24 -4.48 -28.39
CA PHE A 77 -11.32 -5.27 -29.22
C PHE A 77 -12.02 -6.38 -30.00
N THR A 78 -13.02 -7.03 -29.40
CA THR A 78 -13.79 -8.08 -30.08
C THR A 78 -14.55 -7.50 -31.27
N PHE A 79 -15.21 -6.35 -31.11
CA PHE A 79 -15.90 -5.68 -32.21
C PHE A 79 -14.94 -5.19 -33.29
N LEU A 80 -13.78 -4.63 -32.92
CA LEU A 80 -12.75 -4.24 -33.88
C LEU A 80 -12.27 -5.43 -34.72
N ASP A 81 -12.02 -6.58 -34.08
CA ASP A 81 -11.60 -7.79 -34.78
C ASP A 81 -12.67 -8.30 -35.76
N LEU A 82 -13.93 -8.34 -35.33
CA LEU A 82 -15.05 -8.75 -36.18
C LEU A 82 -15.26 -7.82 -37.39
N VAL A 83 -15.06 -6.51 -37.21
CA VAL A 83 -15.12 -5.56 -38.34
C VAL A 83 -13.93 -5.74 -39.27
N ARG A 84 -12.70 -5.93 -38.74
CA ARG A 84 -11.50 -6.21 -39.57
C ARG A 84 -11.63 -7.52 -40.36
N GLN A 85 -12.32 -8.51 -39.82
CA GLN A 85 -12.63 -9.77 -40.50
C GLN A 85 -13.82 -9.66 -41.47
N HIS A 86 -14.39 -8.46 -41.65
CA HIS A 86 -15.57 -8.19 -42.47
C HIS A 86 -16.80 -9.02 -42.06
N VAL A 87 -16.86 -9.47 -40.80
CA VAL A 87 -18.01 -10.18 -40.22
C VAL A 87 -19.11 -9.18 -39.82
N LEU A 88 -18.71 -8.00 -39.32
CA LEU A 88 -19.60 -6.90 -38.95
C LEU A 88 -19.22 -5.62 -39.70
N THR A 89 -20.14 -4.66 -39.75
CA THR A 89 -19.86 -3.31 -40.27
C THR A 89 -19.51 -2.36 -39.13
N SER A 90 -18.79 -1.28 -39.44
CA SER A 90 -18.43 -0.23 -38.48
C SER A 90 -19.68 0.42 -37.85
N GLU A 91 -20.76 0.57 -38.62
CA GLU A 91 -22.02 1.15 -38.13
C GLU A 91 -22.63 0.28 -37.04
N PHE A 92 -22.79 -1.03 -37.29
CA PHE A 92 -23.36 -1.94 -36.31
C PHE A 92 -22.48 -2.04 -35.06
N ALA A 93 -21.16 -2.14 -35.24
CA ALA A 93 -20.23 -2.22 -34.11
C ALA A 93 -20.25 -0.95 -33.25
N SER A 94 -20.28 0.24 -33.86
CA SER A 94 -20.34 1.52 -33.14
C SER A 94 -21.64 1.68 -32.34
N GLU A 95 -22.78 1.28 -32.92
CA GLU A 95 -24.08 1.29 -32.23
C GLU A 95 -24.07 0.37 -30.99
N GLN A 96 -23.54 -0.85 -31.11
CA GLN A 96 -23.47 -1.81 -30.00
C GLN A 96 -22.49 -1.40 -28.88
N LEU A 97 -21.53 -0.53 -29.21
CA LEU A 97 -20.60 0.06 -28.25
C LEU A 97 -21.08 1.41 -27.71
N GLY A 98 -22.20 1.95 -28.22
CA GLY A 98 -22.74 3.24 -27.78
C GLY A 98 -21.87 4.44 -28.16
N MET A 99 -21.10 4.34 -29.25
CA MET A 99 -20.24 5.41 -29.77
C MET A 99 -20.60 5.74 -31.22
N THR A 100 -20.10 6.86 -31.72
CA THR A 100 -20.30 7.25 -33.13
C THR A 100 -19.46 6.39 -34.07
N VAL A 101 -19.88 6.29 -35.33
CA VAL A 101 -19.11 5.59 -36.37
C VAL A 101 -17.70 6.18 -36.49
N ALA A 102 -17.56 7.50 -36.43
CA ALA A 102 -16.26 8.18 -36.53
C ALA A 102 -15.33 7.86 -35.35
N GLU A 103 -15.85 7.78 -34.12
CA GLU A 103 -15.07 7.37 -32.96
C GLU A 103 -14.62 5.91 -33.07
N PHE A 104 -15.49 5.03 -33.56
CA PHE A 104 -15.14 3.63 -33.79
C PHE A 104 -14.09 3.47 -34.89
N GLU A 105 -14.24 4.17 -36.01
CA GLU A 105 -13.28 4.14 -37.13
C GLU A 105 -11.91 4.71 -36.73
N ALA A 106 -11.84 5.63 -35.78
CA ALA A 106 -10.57 6.11 -35.23
C ALA A 106 -9.82 5.04 -34.42
N LEU A 107 -10.49 3.97 -33.98
CA LEU A 107 -9.91 2.83 -33.24
C LEU A 107 -9.59 1.61 -34.14
N LEU A 108 -10.06 1.61 -35.40
CA LEU A 108 -9.94 0.52 -36.37
C LEU A 108 -8.57 0.51 -37.08
#